data_AF-A0A166HV18-F1
#
_entry.id   AF-A0A166HV18-F1
#
_cell.length_a   1.000
_cell.length_b   1.000
_cell.length_c   1.000
_cell.angle_alpha   90.00
_cell.angle_beta   90.00
_cell.angle_gamma   90.00
#
_symmetry.space_group_name_H-M   'P 1'
#
loop_
_entity.id
_entity.type
_entity.pdbx_description
1 polymer ?
#
loop_
_entity_poly.entity_id
_entity_poly.type
_entity_poly.pdbx_seq_one_letter_code
_entity_poly.pdbx_strand_id
1 'polypeptide(L)'
;MTLVRYIRYRSLTLIHDHRMHQTLRISEVLSHIFDYALLTPEDGRLSALRSLALTCRAFSDPALAILWRSASSLVPLVKCLPADFWEIRGTDDGENTLVCCSSHDYYWCS
;
A
#
# COMPACT_ATOMS: atom_id res chain seq x y z
N MET A 1 0.59 -14.39 -10.41
CA MET A 1 0.66 -14.17 -8.94
C MET A 1 -0.70 -14.11 -8.23
N THR A 2 -1.81 -14.51 -8.86
CA THR A 2 -3.17 -14.45 -8.27
C THR A 2 -3.59 -15.74 -7.53
N LEU A 3 -2.92 -16.86 -7.81
CA LEU A 3 -3.31 -18.20 -7.33
C LEU A 3 -2.90 -18.51 -5.88
N VAL A 4 -1.77 -17.98 -5.40
CA VAL A 4 -1.27 -18.29 -4.05
C VAL A 4 -2.15 -17.65 -2.95
N ARG A 5 -2.78 -16.51 -3.23
CA ARG A 5 -3.74 -15.87 -2.32
C ARG A 5 -5.09 -16.57 -2.30
N TYR A 6 -5.52 -17.21 -3.40
CA TYR A 6 -6.85 -17.85 -3.48
C TYR A 6 -6.97 -19.11 -2.60
N ILE A 7 -5.88 -19.88 -2.44
CA ILE A 7 -5.92 -21.18 -1.74
C ILE A 7 -6.04 -21.03 -0.21
N ARG A 8 -5.57 -19.92 0.39
CA ARG A 8 -5.68 -19.70 1.85
C ARG A 8 -7.01 -19.09 2.31
N TYR A 9 -7.83 -18.56 1.39
CA TYR A 9 -9.08 -17.89 1.75
C TYR A 9 -10.31 -18.82 1.82
N ARG A 10 -10.22 -20.07 1.34
CA ARG A 10 -11.36 -21.01 1.36
C ARG A 10 -11.46 -21.87 2.64
N SER A 11 -10.43 -21.89 3.47
CA SER A 11 -10.38 -22.75 4.67
C SER A 11 -10.62 -22.02 6.01
N LEU A 12 -11.01 -20.74 5.98
CA LEU A 12 -11.25 -19.92 7.18
C LEU A 12 -12.71 -19.55 7.41
N THR A 13 -13.66 -20.27 6.80
CA THR A 13 -15.10 -20.13 7.09
C THR A 13 -15.58 -21.05 8.22
N LEU A 14 -14.71 -21.44 9.15
CA LEU A 14 -15.07 -22.34 10.25
C LEU A 14 -14.22 -22.07 11.50
N ILE A 15 -14.25 -20.86 12.09
CA ILE A 15 -14.06 -20.60 13.53
C ILE A 15 -14.47 -19.14 13.81
N HIS A 16 -15.52 -18.96 14.62
CA HIS A 16 -16.00 -17.76 15.32
C HIS A 16 -16.38 -16.47 14.54
N ASP A 17 -17.70 -16.28 14.43
CA ASP A 17 -18.40 -15.04 14.09
C ASP A 17 -18.18 -13.96 15.18
N HIS A 18 -17.07 -13.22 15.09
CA HIS A 18 -16.98 -11.86 15.63
C HIS A 18 -17.31 -10.90 14.49
N ARG A 19 -18.61 -10.69 14.21
CA ARG A 19 -19.01 -9.75 13.15
C ARG A 19 -18.55 -8.35 13.50
N MET A 20 -17.74 -7.76 12.62
CA MET A 20 -17.56 -6.32 12.61
C MET A 20 -18.94 -5.67 12.61
N HIS A 21 -19.13 -4.77 13.56
CA HIS A 21 -20.37 -4.02 13.74
C HIS A 21 -20.81 -3.41 12.40
N GLN A 22 -22.11 -3.45 12.11
CA GLN A 22 -22.68 -3.11 10.79
C GLN A 22 -22.21 -1.74 10.25
N THR A 23 -21.99 -0.77 11.15
CA THR A 23 -21.51 0.58 10.80
C THR A 23 -20.09 0.60 10.24
N LEU A 24 -19.22 -0.34 10.66
CA LEU A 24 -17.85 -0.49 10.17
C LEU A 24 -17.77 -1.31 8.87
N ARG A 25 -18.91 -1.65 8.26
CA ARG A 25 -18.98 -2.23 6.91
C ARG A 25 -19.27 -1.19 5.83
N ILE A 26 -19.64 0.02 6.22
CA ILE A 26 -19.91 1.13 5.30
C ILE A 26 -18.57 1.79 4.97
N SER A 27 -18.14 1.67 3.72
CA SER A 27 -16.87 2.20 3.24
C SER A 27 -16.71 3.70 3.49
N GLU A 28 -17.79 4.46 3.36
CA GLU A 28 -17.83 5.91 3.51
C GLU A 28 -17.53 6.33 4.95
N VAL A 29 -18.09 5.60 5.93
CA VAL A 29 -17.83 5.83 7.35
C VAL A 29 -16.36 5.54 7.66
N LEU A 30 -15.83 4.42 7.14
CA LEU A 30 -14.41 4.09 7.30
C LEU A 30 -13.50 5.13 6.67
N SER A 31 -13.82 5.58 5.45
CA SER A 31 -13.06 6.63 4.77
C SER A 31 -13.03 7.92 5.58
N HIS A 32 -14.16 8.36 6.15
CA HIS A 32 -14.17 9.53 7.02
C HIS A 32 -13.34 9.36 8.29
N ILE A 33 -13.39 8.19 8.94
CA ILE A 33 -12.57 7.89 10.12
C ILE A 33 -11.08 7.93 9.76
N PHE A 34 -10.70 7.34 8.63
CA PHE A 34 -9.32 7.26 8.17
C PHE A 34 -8.79 8.63 7.73
N ASP A 35 -9.63 9.45 7.09
CA ASP A 35 -9.30 10.82 6.72
C ASP A 35 -9.11 11.70 7.97
N TYR A 36 -9.95 11.50 9.00
CA TYR A 36 -9.75 12.15 10.29
C TYR A 36 -8.44 11.72 10.96
N ALA A 37 -8.05 10.45 10.85
CA ALA A 37 -6.77 9.96 11.36
C ALA A 37 -5.55 10.56 10.64
N LEU A 38 -5.71 11.11 9.42
CA LEU A 38 -4.64 11.86 8.74
C LEU A 38 -4.51 13.29 9.25
N LEU A 39 -5.61 13.90 9.70
CA LEU A 39 -5.65 15.28 10.17
C LEU A 39 -4.98 15.48 11.54
N THR A 40 -4.75 14.40 12.29
CA THR A 40 -4.02 14.50 13.56
C THR A 40 -2.55 14.82 13.28
N PRO A 41 -1.92 15.74 14.04
CA PRO A 41 -0.54 16.18 13.81
C PRO A 41 0.53 15.15 14.18
N GLU A 42 0.15 13.91 14.51
CA GLU A 42 1.04 12.86 14.96
C GLU A 42 1.96 12.31 13.86
N ASP A 43 3.22 12.09 14.21
CA ASP A 43 4.17 11.36 13.39
C ASP A 43 3.73 9.90 13.26
N GLY A 44 3.59 9.40 12.02
CA GLY A 44 3.19 8.01 11.77
C GLY A 44 1.78 7.79 11.23
N ARG A 45 1.06 8.84 10.83
CA ARG A 45 -0.26 8.75 10.18
C ARG A 45 -0.35 7.72 9.03
N LEU A 46 0.66 7.67 8.16
CA LEU A 46 0.74 6.69 7.07
C LEU A 46 1.00 5.26 7.58
N SER A 47 1.71 5.12 8.70
CA SER A 47 1.92 3.82 9.36
C SER A 47 0.63 3.29 9.98
N ALA A 48 -0.16 4.17 10.60
CA ALA A 48 -1.48 3.83 11.13
C ALA A 48 -2.42 3.37 9.99
N LEU A 49 -2.49 4.11 8.88
CA LEU A 49 -3.26 3.71 7.70
C LEU A 49 -2.80 2.38 7.10
N ARG A 50 -1.49 2.17 6.99
CA ARG A 50 -0.93 0.88 6.54
C ARG A 50 -1.35 -0.25 7.47
N SER A 51 -1.30 -0.03 8.78
CA SER A 51 -1.72 -1.02 9.77
C SER A 51 -3.21 -1.32 9.63
N LEU A 52 -4.06 -0.30 9.50
CA LEU A 52 -5.49 -0.43 9.25
C LEU A 52 -5.78 -1.24 7.99
N ALA A 53 -5.08 -0.97 6.89
CA ALA A 53 -5.22 -1.70 5.63
C ALA A 53 -4.90 -3.20 5.75
N LEU A 54 -4.04 -3.56 6.71
CA LEU A 54 -3.61 -4.94 6.96
C LEU A 54 -4.47 -5.68 7.99
N THR A 55 -5.34 -5.00 8.74
CA THR A 55 -6.16 -5.63 9.80
C THR A 55 -7.25 -6.56 9.25
N CYS A 56 -8.09 -6.06 8.34
CA CYS A 56 -9.21 -6.81 7.79
C CYS A 56 -9.56 -6.36 6.36
N ARG A 57 -10.29 -7.21 5.65
CA ARG A 57 -10.64 -6.96 4.24
C ARG A 57 -11.52 -5.72 4.04
N ALA A 58 -12.42 -5.43 4.98
CA ALA A 58 -13.29 -4.25 4.89
C ALA A 58 -12.51 -2.93 5.01
N PHE A 59 -11.36 -2.96 5.70
CA PHE A 59 -10.54 -1.77 5.93
C PHE A 59 -9.51 -1.59 4.81
N SER A 60 -9.12 -2.68 4.14
CA SER A 60 -8.07 -2.68 3.12
C SER A 60 -8.33 -1.67 2.00
N ASP A 61 -9.49 -1.73 1.35
CA ASP A 61 -9.80 -0.85 0.21
C ASP A 61 -9.87 0.64 0.61
N PRO A 62 -10.67 1.05 1.62
CA PRO A 62 -10.73 2.47 2.02
C PRO A 62 -9.39 2.99 2.59
N ALA A 63 -8.65 2.18 3.36
CA ALA A 63 -7.37 2.59 3.92
C ALA A 63 -6.30 2.73 2.84
N LEU A 64 -6.23 1.81 1.87
CA LEU A 64 -5.29 1.90 0.75
C LEU A 64 -5.60 3.09 -0.15
N ALA A 65 -6.87 3.36 -0.44
CA ALA A 65 -7.26 4.51 -1.26
C ALA A 65 -6.75 5.83 -0.64
N ILE A 66 -6.92 5.99 0.67
CA ILE A 66 -6.46 7.16 1.41
C ILE A 66 -4.94 7.19 1.54
N LEU A 67 -4.30 6.03 1.78
CA LEU A 67 -2.85 5.90 1.83
C LEU A 67 -2.21 6.34 0.50
N TRP A 68 -2.72 5.89 -0.64
CA TRP A 68 -2.22 6.29 -1.96
C TRP A 68 -2.46 7.75 -2.28
N ARG A 69 -3.60 8.31 -1.85
CA ARG A 69 -3.91 9.73 -2.03
C ARG A 69 -2.99 10.64 -1.21
N SER A 70 -2.57 10.19 -0.03
CA SER A 70 -1.79 10.98 0.93
C SER A 70 -0.28 10.72 0.89
N ALA A 71 0.15 9.62 0.25
CA ALA A 71 1.57 9.32 0.09
C ALA A 71 2.23 10.35 -0.82
N SER A 72 3.23 11.07 -0.30
CA SER A 72 4.05 12.02 -1.05
C SER A 72 5.03 11.35 -2.01
N SER A 73 5.23 10.03 -1.89
CA SER A 73 6.20 9.30 -2.69
C SER A 73 5.76 7.86 -2.95
N LEU A 74 5.96 7.42 -4.20
CA LEU A 74 5.80 6.03 -4.61
C LEU A 74 7.09 5.21 -4.45
N VAL A 75 8.20 5.84 -4.02
CA VAL A 75 9.48 5.18 -3.71
C VAL A 75 9.32 3.87 -2.91
N PRO A 76 8.56 3.82 -1.79
CA PRO A 76 8.42 2.58 -1.03
C PRO A 76 7.72 1.46 -1.80
N LEU A 77 6.90 1.75 -2.83
CA LEU A 77 6.37 0.71 -3.72
C LEU A 77 7.43 0.19 -4.68
N VAL A 78 8.15 1.12 -5.33
CA VAL A 78 9.17 0.76 -6.31
C VAL A 78 10.23 -0.13 -5.66
N LYS A 79 10.62 0.19 -4.42
CA LYS A 79 11.54 -0.65 -3.62
C LYS A 79 11.00 -2.02 -3.21
N CYS A 80 9.69 -2.27 -3.33
CA CYS A 80 9.11 -3.61 -3.13
C CYS A 80 9.22 -4.49 -4.40
N LEU A 81 9.55 -3.91 -5.55
CA LEU A 81 9.83 -4.66 -6.76
C LEU A 81 11.23 -5.29 -6.68
N PRO A 82 11.47 -6.38 -7.43
CA PRO A 82 12.81 -6.96 -7.56
C PRO A 82 13.86 -5.91 -7.93
N ALA A 83 15.10 -6.07 -7.45
CA ALA A 83 16.15 -5.04 -7.56
C ALA A 83 16.53 -4.68 -9.01
N ASP A 84 16.26 -5.58 -9.95
CA ASP A 84 16.42 -5.42 -11.39
C ASP A 84 15.38 -4.48 -12.04
N PHE A 85 14.31 -4.12 -11.33
CA PHE A 85 13.26 -3.25 -11.85
C PHE A 85 13.53 -1.75 -11.66
N TRP A 86 14.52 -1.37 -10.86
CA TRP A 86 14.75 0.02 -10.52
C TRP A 86 16.22 0.31 -10.21
N GLU A 87 16.63 1.54 -10.50
CA GLU A 87 17.98 2.04 -10.22
C GLU A 87 17.87 3.40 -9.51
N ILE A 88 18.85 3.71 -8.66
CA ILE A 88 18.99 5.03 -8.06
C ILE A 88 19.95 5.84 -8.94
N ARG A 89 19.46 6.90 -9.57
CA ARG A 89 20.30 7.87 -10.26
C ARG A 89 20.49 9.09 -9.37
N GLY A 90 21.74 9.43 -9.08
CA GLY A 90 22.07 10.72 -8.48
C GLY A 90 21.94 11.79 -9.56
N THR A 91 21.19 12.85 -9.27
CA THR A 91 21.17 14.06 -10.11
C THR A 91 22.22 15.06 -9.60
N ASP A 92 22.66 15.96 -10.46
CA ASP A 92 23.76 16.91 -10.21
C ASP A 92 23.47 17.87 -9.03
N ASP A 93 22.19 18.01 -8.69
CA ASP A 93 21.62 18.76 -7.57
C ASP A 93 21.64 17.99 -6.22
N GLY A 94 22.15 16.75 -6.20
CA GLY A 94 22.29 15.95 -4.98
C GLY A 94 21.02 15.23 -4.53
N GLU A 95 19.95 15.25 -5.34
CA GLU A 95 18.74 14.48 -5.10
C GLU A 95 18.83 13.10 -5.77
N ASN A 96 18.55 12.04 -5.02
CA ASN A 96 18.56 10.68 -5.57
C ASN A 96 17.19 10.34 -6.15
N THR A 97 17.11 10.17 -7.47
CA THR A 97 15.87 9.82 -8.16
C THR A 97 15.81 8.32 -8.44
N LEU A 98 14.65 7.70 -8.17
CA LEU A 98 14.39 6.33 -8.60
C LEU A 98 13.91 6.30 -10.04
N VAL A 99 14.61 5.56 -10.89
CA VAL A 99 14.23 5.30 -12.29
C VAL A 99 13.85 3.84 -12.46
N CYS A 100 12.78 3.58 -13.22
CA CYS A 100 12.40 2.23 -13.62
C CYS A 100 13.31 1.75 -14.75
N CYS A 101 13.95 0.60 -14.58
CA CYS A 101 14.70 -0.03 -15.66
C CYS A 101 13.69 -0.64 -16.65
N SER A 102 13.56 -0.05 -17.83
CA SER A 102 12.73 -0.65 -18.87
C SER A 102 13.53 -1.75 -19.54
N SER A 103 12.96 -2.93 -19.76
CA SER A 103 13.67 -4.05 -20.41
C SER A 103 14.17 -3.76 -21.83
N HIS A 104 13.90 -2.58 -22.39
CA HIS A 104 14.46 -2.12 -23.67
C HIS A 104 15.83 -1.46 -23.54
N ASP A 105 16.31 -1.17 -22.33
CA ASP A 105 17.60 -0.53 -22.09
C ASP A 105 18.78 -1.52 -22.07
N TYR A 106 18.52 -2.84 -22.15
CA TYR A 106 19.56 -3.87 -22.21
C TYR A 106 20.38 -3.88 -23.53
N TYR A 107 20.09 -3.03 -24.50
CA TYR A 107 20.79 -2.97 -25.79
C TYR A 107 21.81 -1.84 -25.93
N TRP A 108 21.99 -0.96 -24.93
CA TRP A 108 22.94 0.15 -24.99
C TRP A 108 24.10 0.06 -23.99
N CYS A 109 24.59 -1.16 -23.75
CA CYS A 109 25.93 -1.39 -23.21
C CYS A 109 26.69 -2.34 -24.16
N SER A 110 27.28 -1.77 -25.21
CA SER A 110 28.39 -2.35 -25.97
C SER A 110 29.31 -1.21 -26.40
#